data_AF-A0A812LUG8-F1
#
_entry.id   AF-A0A812LUG8-F1
#
_cell.length_a   1.000
_cell.length_b   1.000
_cell.length_c   1.000
_cell.angle_alpha   90.00
_cell.angle_beta   90.00
_cell.angle_gamma   90.00
#
_symmetry.space_group_name_H-M   'P 1'
#
loop_
_entity.id
_entity.type
_entity.pdbx_description
1 polymer ?
#
loop_
_entity_poly.entity_id
_entity_poly.type
_entity_poly.pdbx_seq_one_letter_code
_entity_poly.pdbx_strand_id
1 'polypeptide(L)'
;MVVFGQFVLGPPGAGKSTYCTGMQQLLGALKRPRTLINLDPANDDLPYDCDIDIRELVSVEDVMAELDLGPNGALLYAMEYIEVNIDWLITRIRQVTADTAIPYVFFDSPGQAALTV
;
A
#
# COMPACT_ATOMS: atom_id res chain seq x y z
N MET A 1 22.10 -7.72 1.69
CA MET A 1 21.11 -7.76 2.79
C MET A 1 19.84 -8.36 2.22
N VAL A 2 19.22 -9.32 2.90
CA VAL A 2 18.01 -10.00 2.41
C VAL A 2 16.79 -9.35 3.05
N VAL A 3 15.87 -8.85 2.24
CA VAL A 3 14.57 -8.31 2.69
C VAL A 3 13.54 -9.42 2.57
N PHE A 4 12.75 -9.61 3.63
CA PHE A 4 11.62 -10.53 3.61
C PHE A 4 10.33 -9.74 3.54
N GLY A 5 9.30 -10.31 2.93
CA GLY A 5 7.99 -9.69 2.94
C GLY A 5 6.87 -10.57 2.47
N GLN A 6 5.66 -10.04 2.60
CA GLN A 6 4.41 -10.66 2.17
C GLN A 6 3.58 -9.64 1.40
N PHE A 7 2.95 -10.09 0.32
CA PHE A 7 2.00 -9.29 -0.43
C PHE A 7 0.60 -9.83 -0.15
N VAL A 8 -0.26 -9.03 0.46
CA VAL A 8 -1.58 -9.47 0.90
C VAL A 8 -2.57 -9.22 -0.23
N LEU A 9 -2.96 -10.29 -0.93
CA LEU A 9 -3.88 -10.25 -2.06
C LEU A 9 -5.24 -10.83 -1.70
N GLY A 10 -6.29 -10.33 -2.36
CA GLY A 10 -7.64 -10.83 -2.21
C GLY A 10 -8.69 -9.87 -2.77
N PRO A 11 -9.90 -10.34 -3.07
CA PRO A 11 -10.98 -9.48 -3.57
C PRO A 11 -11.42 -8.43 -2.54
N PRO A 12 -12.25 -7.44 -2.93
CA PRO A 12 -12.89 -6.54 -1.97
C PRO A 12 -13.64 -7.32 -0.90
N GLY A 13 -13.53 -6.90 0.36
CA GLY A 13 -14.18 -7.57 1.49
C GLY A 13 -13.51 -8.86 1.98
N ALA A 14 -12.42 -9.33 1.35
CA ALA A 14 -11.67 -10.50 1.83
C ALA A 14 -10.94 -10.31 3.17
N GLY A 15 -10.91 -9.08 3.71
CA GLY A 15 -10.28 -8.77 4.99
C GLY A 15 -8.77 -8.51 4.92
N LYS A 16 -8.23 -8.08 3.78
CA LYS A 16 -6.80 -7.75 3.61
C LYS A 16 -6.30 -6.74 4.64
N SER A 17 -6.96 -5.60 4.75
CA SER A 17 -6.63 -4.55 5.72
C SER A 17 -6.79 -5.02 7.17
N THR A 18 -7.79 -5.86 7.46
CA THR A 18 -7.95 -6.49 8.77
C THR A 18 -6.78 -7.43 9.09
N TYR A 19 -6.33 -8.22 8.11
CA TYR A 19 -5.17 -9.08 8.25
C TYR A 19 -3.89 -8.27 8.47
N CYS A 20 -3.68 -7.19 7.71
CA CYS A 20 -2.55 -6.26 7.89
C CYS A 20 -2.54 -5.64 9.29
N THR A 21 -3.71 -5.24 9.80
CA THR A 21 -3.87 -4.72 11.18
C THR A 21 -3.47 -5.77 12.21
N GLY A 22 -3.99 -7.00 12.11
CA GLY A 22 -3.66 -8.08 13.04
C GLY A 22 -2.19 -8.48 12.99
N MET A 23 -1.60 -8.52 11.79
CA MET A 23 -0.17 -8.82 11.62
C MET A 23 0.70 -7.74 12.25
N GLN A 24 0.34 -6.47 12.07
CA GLN A 24 1.04 -5.35 12.71
C GLN A 24 1.02 -5.47 14.24
N GLN A 25 -0.14 -5.77 14.83
CA GLN A 25 -0.28 -5.97 16.27
C GLN A 25 0.55 -7.15 16.78
N LEU A 26 0.52 -8.28 16.06
CA LEU A 26 1.29 -9.48 16.41
C LEU A 26 2.79 -9.22 16.38
N LEU A 27 3.31 -8.63 15.30
CA LEU A 27 4.74 -8.35 15.16
C LEU A 27 5.20 -7.30 16.17
N GLY A 28 4.35 -6.31 16.47
CA GLY A 28 4.58 -5.35 17.54
C GLY A 28 4.72 -6.03 18.92
N ALA A 29 3.80 -6.94 19.25
CA ALA A 29 3.87 -7.72 20.50
C ALA A 29 5.14 -8.60 20.59
N LEU A 30 5.60 -9.13 19.45
CA LEU A 30 6.84 -9.90 19.35
C LEU A 30 8.11 -9.03 19.30
N LYS A 31 7.98 -7.70 19.31
CA LYS A 31 9.08 -6.74 19.11
C LYS A 31 9.88 -7.01 17.83
N ARG A 32 9.21 -7.51 16.80
CA ARG A 32 9.80 -7.77 15.49
C ARG A 32 9.64 -6.52 14.63
N PRO A 33 10.76 -5.90 14.17
CA PRO A 33 10.68 -4.76 13.25
C PRO A 33 9.88 -5.09 12.00
N ARG A 34 9.04 -4.15 11.57
CA ARG A 34 8.17 -4.30 10.41
C ARG A 34 8.04 -3.00 9.63
N THR A 35 7.65 -3.15 8.37
CA THR A 35 7.19 -2.06 7.52
C THR A 35 5.86 -2.45 6.88
N LEU A 36 4.80 -1.70 7.14
CA LEU A 36 3.48 -1.84 6.53
C LEU A 36 3.32 -0.77 5.45
N ILE A 37 2.94 -1.20 4.26
CA ILE A 37 2.80 -0.36 3.08
C ILE A 37 1.38 -0.46 2.59
N ASN A 38 0.68 0.67 2.50
CA ASN A 38 -0.58 0.76 1.79
C ASN A 38 -0.29 0.96 0.29
N LEU A 39 -0.78 0.06 -0.56
CA LEU A 39 -0.71 0.19 -2.02
C LEU A 39 -2.05 0.53 -2.65
N ASP A 40 -3.10 0.76 -1.87
CA ASP A 40 -4.42 1.14 -2.39
C ASP A 40 -4.56 2.67 -2.45
N PRO A 41 -4.57 3.29 -3.66
CA PRO A 41 -4.77 4.73 -3.81
C PRO A 41 -6.23 5.16 -3.59
N ALA A 42 -7.17 4.22 -3.47
CA ALA A 42 -8.60 4.48 -3.29
C ALA A 42 -9.08 4.27 -1.84
N ASN A 43 -8.18 3.97 -0.91
CA ASN A 43 -8.54 3.66 0.46
C ASN A 43 -8.50 4.90 1.33
N ASP A 44 -9.65 5.53 1.59
CA ASP A 44 -9.71 6.82 2.30
C ASP A 44 -9.47 6.66 3.81
N ASP A 45 -9.97 5.57 4.40
CA ASP A 45 -9.88 5.29 5.84
C ASP A 45 -9.05 4.02 6.12
N LEU A 46 -7.76 4.22 6.39
CA LEU A 46 -6.91 3.14 6.88
C LEU A 46 -7.20 2.86 8.37
N PRO A 47 -7.59 1.63 8.76
CA PRO A 47 -7.83 1.29 10.16
C PRO A 47 -6.51 1.07 10.95
N TYR A 48 -5.37 1.46 10.39
CA TYR A 48 -4.03 1.22 10.91
C TYR A 48 -3.04 2.32 10.48
N ASP A 49 -1.95 2.46 11.23
CA ASP A 49 -0.83 3.32 10.84
C ASP A 49 0.09 2.59 9.86
N CYS A 50 0.12 3.01 8.59
CA CYS A 50 1.11 2.54 7.63
C CYS A 50 2.41 3.35 7.72
N ASP A 51 3.53 2.72 7.35
CA ASP A 51 4.84 3.38 7.33
C ASP A 51 5.12 4.07 5.98
N ILE A 52 4.49 3.56 4.91
CA ILE A 52 4.49 4.15 3.57
C ILE A 52 3.08 4.05 3.02
N ASP A 53 2.55 5.18 2.54
CA ASP A 53 1.24 5.27 1.92
C ASP A 53 1.37 5.71 0.47
N ILE A 54 0.85 4.92 -0.48
CA ILE A 54 0.88 5.30 -1.90
C ILE A 54 0.07 6.56 -2.19
N ARG A 55 -0.89 6.92 -1.31
CA ARG A 55 -1.67 8.15 -1.41
C ARG A 55 -0.81 9.42 -1.26
N GLU A 56 0.38 9.33 -0.66
CA GLU A 56 1.36 10.43 -0.66
C GLU A 56 1.90 10.75 -2.07
N LEU A 57 1.86 9.77 -2.97
CA LEU A 57 2.27 9.89 -4.37
C LEU A 57 1.10 10.23 -5.28
N VAL A 58 -0.01 9.52 -5.14
CA VAL A 58 -1.25 9.74 -5.90
C VAL A 58 -2.44 9.10 -5.18
N SER A 59 -3.54 9.86 -5.05
CA SER A 59 -4.81 9.35 -4.53
C SER A 59 -5.90 9.38 -5.61
N VAL A 60 -6.88 8.50 -5.51
CA VAL A 60 -8.04 8.51 -6.43
C VAL A 60 -8.84 9.79 -6.26
N GLU A 61 -8.99 10.31 -5.04
CA GLU A 61 -9.72 11.56 -4.78
C GLU A 61 -9.09 12.75 -5.51
N ASP A 62 -7.77 12.92 -5.42
CA ASP A 62 -7.06 14.01 -6.09
C ASP A 62 -7.19 13.90 -7.62
N VAL A 63 -7.04 12.68 -8.16
CA VAL A 63 -7.17 12.43 -9.60
C VAL A 63 -8.58 12.71 -10.11
N MET A 64 -9.61 12.33 -9.36
CA MET A 64 -11.00 12.64 -9.70
C MET A 64 -11.22 14.15 -9.73
N ALA A 65 -10.70 14.88 -8.74
CA ALA A 65 -10.85 16.33 -8.64
C ALA A 65 -10.08 17.09 -9.73
N GLU A 66 -8.86 16.66 -10.07
CA GLU A 66 -8.00 17.35 -11.02
C GLU A 66 -8.31 17.03 -12.49
N LEU A 67 -8.71 15.79 -12.79
CA LEU A 67 -8.88 15.30 -14.17
C LEU A 67 -10.35 15.12 -14.58
N ASP A 68 -11.31 15.44 -13.70
CA ASP A 68 -12.76 15.27 -13.91
C ASP A 68 -13.12 13.83 -14.34
N LEU A 69 -12.44 12.86 -13.72
CA LEU A 69 -12.62 11.44 -13.98
C LEU A 69 -13.61 10.82 -12.98
N GLY A 70 -14.37 9.83 -13.45
CA GLY A 70 -15.11 8.94 -12.55
C GLY A 70 -14.18 8.02 -11.74
N PRO A 71 -14.67 7.37 -10.67
CA PRO A 71 -13.85 6.58 -9.74
C PRO A 71 -12.98 5.51 -10.43
N ASN A 72 -13.53 4.83 -11.43
CA ASN A 72 -12.82 3.79 -12.19
C ASN A 72 -11.71 4.36 -13.07
N GLY A 73 -11.95 5.50 -13.72
CA GLY A 73 -10.96 6.16 -14.56
C GLY A 73 -9.82 6.75 -13.73
N ALA A 74 -10.16 7.34 -12.58
CA ALA A 74 -9.19 7.85 -11.63
C ALA A 74 -8.34 6.74 -11.02
N LEU A 75 -8.93 5.59 -10.68
CA LEU A 75 -8.17 4.42 -10.19
C LEU A 75 -7.20 3.89 -11.26
N LEU A 76 -7.63 3.77 -12.52
CA LEU A 76 -6.75 3.34 -13.61
C LEU A 76 -5.57 4.30 -13.78
N TYR A 77 -5.85 5.61 -13.83
CA TYR A 77 -4.83 6.64 -13.93
C TYR A 77 -3.85 6.59 -12.75
N ALA A 78 -4.36 6.45 -11.52
CA ALA A 78 -3.53 6.34 -10.33
C ALA A 78 -2.57 5.14 -10.41
N MET A 79 -3.06 3.98 -10.89
CA MET A 79 -2.22 2.79 -11.08
C MET A 79 -1.14 2.99 -12.14
N GLU A 80 -1.47 3.61 -13.27
CA GLU A 80 -0.49 3.96 -14.31
C GLU A 80 0.56 4.95 -13.78
N TYR A 81 0.12 5.94 -13.01
CA TYR A 81 1.02 6.92 -12.38
C TYR A 81 1.98 6.25 -11.39
N ILE A 82 1.48 5.31 -10.58
CA ILE A 82 2.31 4.50 -9.66
C ILE A 82 3.33 3.68 -10.44
N GLU A 83 2.95 3.04 -11.55
CA GLU A 83 3.85 2.23 -12.38
C GLU A 83 4.99 3.08 -12.93
N VAL A 84 4.69 4.25 -13.49
CA VAL A 84 5.69 5.19 -14.02
C VAL A 84 6.63 5.73 -12.92
N ASN A 85 6.11 5.88 -11.69
CA ASN A 85 6.83 6.45 -10.57
C ASN A 85 7.24 5.41 -9.51
N ILE A 86 7.38 4.13 -9.89
CA ILE A 86 7.65 3.04 -8.94
C ILE A 86 8.96 3.24 -8.13
N ASP A 87 9.90 3.99 -8.69
CA ASP A 87 11.14 4.38 -8.02
C ASP A 87 10.91 5.18 -6.73
N TRP A 88 9.82 5.94 -6.63
CA TRP A 88 9.41 6.62 -5.40
C TRP A 88 9.18 5.59 -4.29
N LEU A 89 8.41 4.54 -4.56
CA LEU A 89 8.10 3.48 -3.60
C LEU A 89 9.36 2.70 -3.22
N ILE A 90 10.17 2.31 -4.21
CA ILE A 90 11.43 1.58 -3.97
C ILE A 90 12.37 2.40 -3.08
N THR A 91 12.46 3.71 -3.32
CA THR A 91 13.31 4.62 -2.54
C THR A 91 12.80 4.74 -1.10
N ARG A 92 11.49 4.91 -0.90
CA ARG A 92 10.89 4.94 0.45
C ARG A 92 11.13 3.64 1.20
N ILE A 93 10.96 2.47 0.56
CA ILE A 93 11.24 1.17 1.16
C ILE A 93 12.70 1.06 1.60
N ARG A 94 13.64 1.48 0.73
CA ARG A 94 15.08 1.46 1.07
C ARG A 94 15.40 2.35 2.26
N GLN A 95 14.79 3.53 2.34
CA GLN A 95 14.99 4.46 3.45
C GLN A 95 14.48 3.90 4.78
N VAL A 96 13.25 3.38 4.82
CA VAL A 96 12.66 2.88 6.07
C VAL A 96 13.27 1.56 6.53
N THR A 97 13.93 0.82 5.64
CA THR A 97 14.57 -0.46 5.97
C THR A 97 16.08 -0.40 6.16
N ALA A 98 16.72 0.76 5.91
CA ALA A 98 18.18 0.92 5.89
C ALA A 98 18.88 0.44 7.18
N ASP A 99 18.28 0.75 8.34
CA ASP A 99 18.85 0.46 9.66
C ASP A 99 18.29 -0.82 10.30
N THR A 100 17.48 -1.59 9.56
CA THR A 100 16.84 -2.80 10.08
C THR A 100 17.62 -4.05 9.66
N ALA A 101 18.17 -4.78 10.64
CA ALA A 101 19.02 -5.94 10.36
C ALA A 101 18.31 -7.06 9.55
N ILE A 102 17.01 -7.28 9.79
CA ILE A 102 16.17 -8.24 9.04
C ILE A 102 14.81 -7.57 8.78
N PRO A 103 14.68 -6.76 7.72
CA PRO A 103 13.45 -6.06 7.42
C PRO A 103 12.34 -7.04 7.04
N TYR A 104 11.14 -6.83 7.60
CA TYR A 104 9.94 -7.55 7.22
C TYR A 104 8.89 -6.58 6.71
N VAL A 105 8.62 -6.64 5.40
CA VAL A 105 7.74 -5.70 4.70
C VAL A 105 6.43 -6.38 4.35
N PHE A 106 5.30 -5.74 4.58
CA PHE A 106 4.03 -6.24 4.08
C PHE A 106 3.22 -5.17 3.37
N PHE A 107 2.60 -5.60 2.28
CA PHE A 107 1.86 -4.75 1.37
C PHE A 107 0.37 -5.08 1.50
N ASP A 108 -0.45 -4.07 1.83
CA ASP A 108 -1.89 -4.13 1.67
C ASP A 108 -2.23 -3.77 0.23
N SER A 109 -2.72 -4.73 -0.54
CA SER A 109 -3.02 -4.52 -1.95
C SER A 109 -4.33 -3.74 -2.15
N PRO A 110 -4.50 -3.09 -3.31
CA PRO A 110 -5.78 -2.55 -3.72
C PRO A 110 -6.94 -3.53 -3.56
N GLY A 111 -8.10 -3.00 -3.17
CA GLY A 111 -9.35 -3.74 -3.06
C GLY A 111 -9.78 -4.40 -4.37
N GLN A 112 -9.76 -3.61 -5.45
CA GLN A 112 -10.17 -3.98 -6.80
C GLN A 112 -9.01 -4.64 -7.55
N ALA A 113 -9.04 -5.97 -7.69
CA ALA A 113 -8.03 -6.71 -8.47
C ALA A 113 -8.25 -6.63 -9.99
N ALA A 114 -9.42 -6.18 -10.46
CA ALA A 114 -9.75 -6.11 -11.88
C ALA A 114 -10.81 -5.02 -12.14
N LEU A 115 -10.40 -3.92 -12.77
CA LEU A 115 -11.33 -3.07 -13.51
C LEU A 115 -11.75 -3.86 -14.76
N THR A 116 -12.95 -4.43 -14.73
CA THR A 116 -13.55 -4.94 -15.98
C THR A 116 -14.17 -3.74 -16.67
N VAL A 117 -13.54 -3.29 -17.75
CA VAL A 117 -14.13 -2.37 -18.72
C VAL A 117 -15.21 -3.10 -19.51
#